data_AF-A0AAV4ICB3-F1
#
_entry.id   AF-A0AAV4ICB3-F1
#
_cell.length_a   1.000
_cell.length_b   1.000
_cell.length_c   1.000
_cell.angle_alpha   90.00
_cell.angle_beta   90.00
_cell.angle_gamma   90.00
#
_symmetry.space_group_name_H-M   'P 1'
#
loop_
_entity.id
_entity.type
_entity.pdbx_description
1 polymer ?
#
loop_
_entity_poly.entity_id
_entity_poly.type
_entity_poly.pdbx_seq_one_letter_code
_entity_poly.pdbx_strand_id
1 'polypeptide(L)'
;MENFDKECAVVTSGGHSDHLGNLVNLLQCDLDDAMSLGCSGPDILPTKVESALHHMRNDKASGIDNISKEMLQAMGDFGINILTEMCNKMYHNTHIPEDLRTSIFILLPKKQRAVDCSDFRTIRLMCHTLKLLLNIILRRISRISDKINREVGREQAGFRKNSGTREAIFCLRNLTAKYLEMKRNIYACFIDYSKAFDTVGHDKLIDILNKTEIDQNDIESIARLYWNQKTRIRLNSEISTPVNIKRGVRQGCVSF
;
A
#
# COMPACT_ATOMS: atom_id res chain seq x y z
N MET A 1 12.00 -35.95 17.45
CA MET A 1 11.04 -37.06 17.30
C MET A 1 10.36 -37.18 18.64
N GLU A 2 9.30 -36.40 18.84
CA GLU A 2 8.52 -36.35 20.09
C GLU A 2 7.08 -35.99 19.74
N ASN A 3 6.18 -36.63 20.46
CA ASN A 3 4.83 -37.01 20.06
C ASN A 3 3.86 -35.82 19.99
N PHE A 4 3.10 -35.76 18.90
CA PHE A 4 1.84 -35.04 18.83
C PHE A 4 0.72 -35.99 19.26
N ASP A 5 0.22 -35.78 20.47
CA ASP A 5 -1.02 -36.42 20.91
C ASP A 5 -2.23 -35.78 20.23
N LYS A 6 -3.11 -36.67 19.78
CA LYS A 6 -4.38 -36.40 19.14
C LYS A 6 -5.41 -36.11 20.22
N GLU A 7 -6.10 -34.98 20.12
CA GLU A 7 -7.47 -34.90 20.63
C GLU A 7 -8.39 -34.37 19.54
N CYS A 8 -9.44 -35.17 19.37
CA CYS A 8 -10.46 -35.10 18.34
C CYS A 8 -11.61 -34.28 18.91
N ALA A 9 -11.91 -33.12 18.35
CA ALA A 9 -13.12 -32.37 18.69
C ALA A 9 -14.01 -32.25 17.44
N VAL A 10 -15.17 -32.88 17.60
CA VAL A 10 -16.32 -33.03 16.72
C VAL A 10 -16.64 -31.80 15.87
N VAL A 11 -16.81 -32.03 14.57
CA VAL A 11 -17.41 -31.10 13.60
C VAL A 11 -18.90 -30.98 13.89
N THR A 12 -19.38 -29.75 14.08
CA THR A 12 -20.79 -29.42 13.87
C THR A 12 -20.90 -28.30 12.84
N SER A 13 -21.59 -28.61 11.75
CA SER A 13 -22.02 -27.71 10.69
C SER A 13 -23.02 -26.65 11.19
N GLY A 14 -22.88 -25.41 10.74
CA GLY A 14 -23.96 -24.44 10.83
C GLY A 14 -23.58 -23.01 10.45
N GLY A 15 -24.32 -22.42 9.51
CA GLY A 15 -24.56 -20.98 9.47
C GLY A 15 -23.78 -20.17 8.44
N HIS A 16 -24.28 -20.13 7.20
CA HIS A 16 -24.13 -18.97 6.33
C HIS A 16 -25.08 -17.86 6.81
N SER A 17 -24.57 -16.78 7.38
CA SER A 17 -25.25 -15.46 7.41
C SER A 17 -24.39 -14.38 8.10
N ASP A 18 -24.29 -13.21 7.46
CA ASP A 18 -24.00 -11.88 8.05
C ASP A 18 -22.59 -11.50 8.55
N HIS A 19 -21.59 -11.65 7.69
CA HIS A 19 -20.30 -10.97 7.89
C HIS A 19 -20.37 -9.43 7.73
N LEU A 20 -21.31 -8.91 6.93
CA LEU A 20 -21.45 -7.46 6.71
C LEU A 20 -22.15 -6.74 7.88
N GLY A 21 -23.16 -7.37 8.49
CA GLY A 21 -23.86 -6.82 9.66
C GLY A 21 -22.98 -6.68 10.90
N ASN A 22 -22.06 -7.63 11.11
CA ASN A 22 -21.09 -7.57 12.20
C ASN A 22 -20.02 -6.48 12.00
N LEU A 23 -19.65 -6.17 10.75
CA LEU A 23 -18.75 -5.06 10.42
C LEU A 23 -19.39 -3.68 10.69
N VAL A 24 -20.69 -3.54 10.44
CA VAL A 24 -21.44 -2.30 10.73
C VAL A 24 -21.61 -2.11 12.24
N ASN A 25 -21.93 -3.16 12.99
CA ASN A 25 -22.10 -3.07 14.45
C ASN A 25 -20.78 -2.87 15.21
N LEU A 26 -19.66 -3.41 14.74
CA LEU A 26 -18.34 -3.14 15.34
C LEU A 26 -17.91 -1.67 15.17
N LEU A 27 -18.42 -0.96 14.17
CA LEU A 27 -18.12 0.46 13.93
C LEU A 27 -18.99 1.42 14.76
N GLN A 28 -20.04 0.92 15.42
CA GLN A 28 -20.99 1.73 16.17
C GLN A 28 -20.60 1.90 17.67
N CYS A 29 -19.85 0.95 18.25
CA CYS A 29 -19.59 0.91 19.69
C CYS A 29 -18.43 1.78 20.19
N ASP A 30 -17.54 2.28 19.33
CA ASP A 30 -16.34 3.03 19.76
C ASP A 30 -16.42 4.54 19.45
N LEU A 31 -17.63 5.10 19.35
CA LEU A 31 -17.87 6.48 18.90
C LEU A 31 -17.87 7.56 19.99
N ASP A 32 -17.77 7.21 21.28
CA ASP A 32 -17.98 8.19 22.36
C ASP A 32 -16.70 8.79 22.97
N ASP A 33 -15.50 8.30 22.67
CA ASP A 33 -14.25 8.78 23.31
C ASP A 33 -13.17 9.22 22.31
N ALA A 34 -13.33 10.38 21.67
CA ALA A 34 -12.19 11.21 21.23
C ALA A 34 -12.63 12.60 20.71
N MET A 35 -12.90 13.54 21.63
CA MET A 35 -12.85 14.97 21.30
C MET A 35 -11.58 15.61 21.88
N SER A 36 -10.75 16.12 20.96
CA SER A 36 -9.93 17.34 21.03
C SER A 36 -8.46 17.16 20.62
N LEU A 37 -8.14 17.61 19.40
CA LEU A 37 -7.02 18.50 19.09
C LEU A 37 -7.16 18.91 17.62
N GLY A 38 -7.37 20.21 17.42
CA GLY A 38 -7.65 20.81 16.11
C GLY A 38 -6.42 20.80 15.21
N CYS A 39 -6.34 19.81 14.34
CA CYS A 39 -5.69 19.84 13.03
C CYS A 39 -6.47 18.86 12.16
N SER A 40 -7.57 19.28 11.54
CA SER A 40 -8.33 18.43 10.63
C SER A 40 -7.99 18.84 9.19
N GLY A 41 -7.17 18.06 8.50
CA GLY A 41 -7.04 18.11 7.05
C GLY A 41 -8.43 17.99 6.39
N PRO A 42 -8.62 18.46 5.16
CA PRO A 42 -9.94 18.58 4.57
C PRO A 42 -10.62 17.22 4.46
N ASP A 43 -11.92 17.18 4.75
CA ASP A 43 -12.73 15.98 4.61
C ASP A 43 -12.63 15.41 3.19
N ILE A 44 -12.73 14.08 3.10
CA ILE A 44 -12.83 13.36 1.85
C ILE A 44 -14.27 13.52 1.34
N LEU A 45 -14.43 14.22 0.23
CA LEU A 45 -15.73 14.42 -0.41
C LEU A 45 -16.16 13.17 -1.21
N PRO A 46 -17.48 12.89 -1.34
CA PRO A 46 -17.99 11.80 -2.16
C PRO A 46 -17.46 11.80 -3.60
N THR A 47 -17.36 12.98 -4.21
CA THR A 47 -16.80 13.15 -5.56
C THR A 47 -15.33 12.72 -5.67
N LYS A 48 -14.56 12.83 -4.59
CA LYS A 48 -13.17 12.33 -4.54
C LYS A 48 -13.11 10.82 -4.43
N VAL A 49 -14.03 10.22 -3.67
CA VAL A 49 -14.17 8.76 -3.53
C VAL A 49 -14.58 8.15 -4.86
N GLU A 50 -15.63 8.68 -5.47
CA GLU A 50 -16.12 8.25 -6.78
C GLU A 50 -15.01 8.37 -7.84
N SER A 51 -14.35 9.52 -7.91
CA SER A 51 -13.23 9.73 -8.83
C SER A 51 -12.08 8.76 -8.56
N ALA A 52 -11.71 8.51 -7.30
CA ALA A 52 -10.65 7.58 -6.96
C ALA A 52 -11.01 6.15 -7.33
N LEU A 53 -12.23 5.73 -7.02
CA LEU A 53 -12.76 4.42 -7.35
C LEU A 53 -12.75 4.20 -8.86
N HIS A 54 -13.25 5.15 -9.66
CA HIS A 54 -13.27 5.05 -11.12
C HIS A 54 -11.87 4.77 -11.71
N HIS A 55 -10.83 5.44 -11.21
CA HIS A 55 -9.47 5.31 -11.74
C HIS A 55 -8.68 4.11 -11.20
N MET A 56 -9.17 3.40 -10.19
CA MET A 56 -8.56 2.12 -9.81
C MET A 56 -8.62 1.16 -10.99
N ARG A 57 -7.63 0.29 -11.17
CA ARG A 57 -7.67 -0.70 -12.24
C ARG A 57 -8.68 -1.80 -11.92
N ASN A 58 -9.42 -2.24 -12.94
CA ASN A 58 -10.30 -3.40 -12.84
C ASN A 58 -9.49 -4.71 -12.84
N ASP A 59 -10.16 -5.82 -12.52
CA ASP A 59 -9.65 -7.18 -12.60
C ASP A 59 -8.40 -7.38 -11.74
N LYS A 60 -8.40 -6.75 -10.56
CA LYS A 60 -7.35 -6.89 -9.56
C LYS A 60 -7.79 -7.84 -8.47
N ALA A 61 -6.85 -8.69 -8.06
CA ALA A 61 -7.06 -9.62 -6.95
C ALA A 61 -7.45 -8.85 -5.67
N SER A 62 -8.50 -9.36 -5.02
CA SER A 62 -9.03 -8.87 -3.75
C SER A 62 -8.10 -9.15 -2.57
N GLY A 63 -8.35 -8.45 -1.47
CA GLY A 63 -7.67 -8.65 -0.21
C GLY A 63 -8.17 -9.89 0.52
N ILE A 64 -8.00 -9.89 1.84
CA ILE A 64 -8.53 -10.96 2.70
C ILE A 64 -10.06 -10.92 2.82
N ASP A 65 -10.65 -9.76 2.58
CA ASP A 65 -12.08 -9.50 2.57
C ASP A 65 -12.80 -10.11 1.35
N ASN A 66 -12.06 -10.52 0.32
CA ASN A 66 -12.57 -10.94 -0.98
C ASN A 66 -13.47 -9.90 -1.68
N ILE A 67 -13.39 -8.62 -1.29
CA ILE A 67 -14.17 -7.54 -1.92
C ILE A 67 -13.35 -6.96 -3.07
N SER A 68 -13.89 -7.04 -4.29
CA SER A 68 -13.26 -6.46 -5.49
C SER A 68 -13.67 -5.00 -5.69
N LYS A 69 -12.91 -4.27 -6.53
CA LYS A 69 -13.25 -2.90 -6.91
C LYS A 69 -14.63 -2.84 -7.60
N GLU A 70 -14.93 -3.82 -8.44
CA GLU A 70 -16.17 -3.92 -9.21
C GLU A 70 -17.37 -4.10 -8.28
N MET A 71 -17.22 -4.88 -7.19
CA MET A 71 -18.25 -4.98 -6.15
C MET A 71 -18.51 -3.63 -5.48
N LEU A 72 -17.45 -2.86 -5.17
CA LEU A 72 -17.59 -1.51 -4.61
C LEU A 72 -18.30 -0.57 -5.58
N GLN A 73 -18.04 -0.68 -6.89
CA GLN A 73 -18.71 0.13 -7.91
C GLN A 73 -20.18 -0.26 -8.10
N ALA A 74 -20.52 -1.54 -7.98
CA ALA A 74 -21.87 -2.05 -8.13
C ALA A 74 -22.84 -1.52 -7.05
N MET A 75 -22.32 -1.01 -5.93
CA MET A 75 -23.13 -0.40 -4.86
C MET A 75 -23.72 0.98 -5.23
N GLY A 76 -23.28 1.60 -6.34
CA GLY A 76 -23.78 2.90 -6.80
C GLY A 76 -23.59 4.04 -5.79
N ASP A 77 -24.44 5.06 -5.88
CA ASP A 77 -24.34 6.28 -5.06
C ASP A 77 -24.44 6.00 -3.55
N PHE A 78 -25.27 5.04 -3.16
CA PHE A 78 -25.37 4.59 -1.77
C PHE A 78 -24.02 4.05 -1.26
N GLY A 79 -23.35 3.23 -2.08
CA GLY A 79 -22.02 2.73 -1.77
C GLY A 79 -20.97 3.82 -1.69
N ILE A 80 -21.02 4.82 -2.58
CA ILE A 80 -20.11 5.97 -2.52
C ILE A 80 -20.25 6.71 -1.19
N ASN A 81 -21.47 6.93 -0.71
CA ASN A 81 -21.69 7.59 0.59
C ASN A 81 -21.12 6.77 1.76
N ILE A 82 -21.37 5.46 1.80
CA ILE A 82 -20.80 4.56 2.82
C ILE A 82 -19.26 4.58 2.76
N LEU A 83 -18.69 4.42 1.56
CA LEU A 83 -17.24 4.43 1.38
C LEU A 83 -16.62 5.76 1.78
N THR A 84 -17.33 6.86 1.56
CA THR A 84 -16.90 8.20 1.98
C THR A 84 -16.87 8.32 3.49
N GLU A 85 -17.93 7.89 4.18
CA GLU A 85 -17.98 7.87 5.63
C GLU A 85 -16.86 6.98 6.21
N MET A 86 -16.67 5.78 5.65
CA MET A 86 -15.59 4.87 6.05
C MET A 86 -14.21 5.51 5.84
N CYS A 87 -13.97 6.16 4.69
CA CYS A 87 -12.71 6.82 4.40
C CYS A 87 -12.45 7.99 5.35
N ASN A 88 -13.45 8.81 5.63
CA ASN A 88 -13.34 9.92 6.59
C ASN A 88 -13.08 9.40 8.00
N LYS A 89 -13.82 8.38 8.45
CA LYS A 89 -13.56 7.73 9.74
C LYS A 89 -12.11 7.23 9.83
N MET A 90 -11.61 6.52 8.81
CA MET A 90 -10.22 6.06 8.81
C MET A 90 -9.17 7.18 8.70
N TYR A 91 -9.52 8.30 8.04
CA TYR A 91 -8.61 9.42 7.82
C TYR A 91 -8.50 10.33 9.05
N HIS A 92 -9.62 10.62 9.71
CA HIS A 92 -9.69 11.50 10.88
C HIS A 92 -9.50 10.73 12.20
N ASN A 93 -9.99 9.49 12.29
CA ASN A 93 -9.83 8.71 13.52
C ASN A 93 -8.44 8.07 13.58
N THR A 94 -8.04 7.68 14.79
CA THR A 94 -6.75 7.02 15.04
C THR A 94 -6.73 5.54 14.64
N HIS A 95 -7.90 4.94 14.34
CA HIS A 95 -8.04 3.50 14.17
C HIS A 95 -8.44 3.10 12.75
N ILE A 96 -7.58 2.32 12.09
CA ILE A 96 -7.93 1.58 10.87
C ILE A 96 -8.27 0.15 11.31
N PRO A 97 -9.46 -0.38 10.94
CA PRO A 97 -9.86 -1.74 11.29
C PRO A 97 -8.79 -2.78 10.94
N GLU A 98 -8.57 -3.73 11.84
CA GLU A 98 -7.54 -4.76 11.71
C GLU A 98 -7.67 -5.58 10.42
N ASP A 99 -8.90 -5.87 10.03
CA ASP A 99 -9.22 -6.63 8.81
C ASP A 99 -8.77 -5.88 7.55
N LEU A 100 -8.86 -4.56 7.53
CA LEU A 100 -8.39 -3.73 6.43
C LEU A 100 -6.87 -3.60 6.42
N ARG A 101 -6.22 -3.60 7.60
CA ARG A 101 -4.75 -3.57 7.71
C ARG A 101 -4.09 -4.89 7.36
N THR A 102 -4.82 -5.99 7.49
CA THR A 102 -4.32 -7.33 7.19
C THR A 102 -4.27 -7.55 5.68
N SER A 103 -3.11 -7.99 5.20
CA SER A 103 -2.86 -8.25 3.79
C SER A 103 -2.57 -9.72 3.51
N ILE A 104 -2.63 -10.12 2.23
CA ILE A 104 -2.21 -11.45 1.80
C ILE A 104 -0.95 -11.35 0.95
N PHE A 105 0.09 -12.07 1.35
CA PHE A 105 1.28 -12.24 0.55
C PHE A 105 1.14 -13.42 -0.41
N ILE A 106 1.34 -13.14 -1.69
CA ILE A 106 1.49 -14.14 -2.73
C ILE A 106 2.92 -14.11 -3.28
N LEU A 107 3.41 -15.27 -3.71
CA LEU A 107 4.74 -15.43 -4.28
C LEU A 107 4.63 -15.55 -5.80
N LEU A 108 5.29 -14.64 -6.53
CA LEU A 108 5.44 -14.74 -7.98
C LEU A 108 6.84 -15.22 -8.33
N PRO A 109 7.00 -16.34 -9.07
CA PRO A 109 8.32 -16.82 -9.46
C PRO A 109 8.99 -15.84 -10.44
N LYS A 110 10.26 -15.50 -10.18
CA LYS A 110 11.10 -14.70 -11.10
C LYS A 110 11.65 -15.54 -12.25
N LYS A 111 11.71 -16.86 -12.09
CA LYS A 111 12.25 -17.84 -13.05
C LYS A 111 11.41 -19.12 -13.03
N GLN A 112 11.41 -19.89 -14.11
CA GLN A 112 10.54 -21.07 -14.27
C GLN A 112 10.74 -22.16 -13.20
N ARG A 113 11.96 -22.33 -12.69
CA ARG A 113 12.30 -23.29 -11.63
C ARG A 113 12.73 -22.55 -10.36
N ALA A 114 11.82 -21.75 -9.83
CA ALA A 114 12.03 -21.04 -8.57
C ALA A 114 11.95 -22.02 -7.39
N VAL A 115 13.00 -22.08 -6.58
CA VAL A 115 13.10 -22.99 -5.42
C VAL A 115 13.39 -22.19 -4.17
N ASP A 116 14.33 -21.26 -4.24
CA ASP A 116 14.73 -20.44 -3.10
C ASP A 116 13.75 -19.28 -2.88
N CYS A 117 13.56 -18.86 -1.62
CA CYS A 117 12.74 -17.68 -1.30
C CYS A 117 13.14 -16.42 -2.08
N SER A 118 14.43 -16.27 -2.42
CA SER A 118 14.95 -15.16 -3.23
C SER A 118 14.51 -15.20 -4.69
N ASP A 119 14.12 -16.36 -5.20
CA ASP A 119 13.61 -16.55 -6.56
C ASP A 119 12.17 -16.05 -6.72
N PHE A 120 11.50 -15.75 -5.62
CA PHE A 120 10.14 -15.22 -5.64
C PHE A 120 10.13 -13.72 -5.43
N ARG A 121 9.17 -13.06 -6.06
CA ARG A 121 8.74 -11.71 -5.76
C ARG A 121 7.50 -11.80 -4.87
N THR A 122 7.58 -11.18 -3.70
CA THR A 122 6.45 -11.05 -2.80
C THR A 122 5.54 -9.93 -3.29
N ILE A 123 4.27 -10.25 -3.56
CA ILE A 123 3.23 -9.25 -3.84
C ILE A 123 2.23 -9.25 -2.69
N ARG A 124 1.86 -8.05 -2.24
CA ARG A 124 0.89 -7.85 -1.18
C ARG A 124 -0.47 -7.50 -1.77
N LEU A 125 -1.44 -8.36 -1.54
CA LEU A 125 -2.85 -8.11 -1.82
C LEU A 125 -3.48 -7.42 -0.61
N MET A 126 -4.09 -6.27 -0.86
CA MET A 126 -4.79 -5.48 0.16
C MET A 126 -6.25 -5.32 -0.21
N CYS A 127 -7.07 -5.11 0.82
CA CYS A 127 -8.47 -4.74 0.71
C CYS A 127 -8.62 -3.50 -0.19
N HIS A 128 -9.59 -3.53 -1.11
CA HIS A 128 -9.78 -2.46 -2.08
C HIS A 128 -10.22 -1.15 -1.43
N THR A 129 -10.96 -1.22 -0.33
CA THR A 129 -11.33 -0.05 0.49
C THR A 129 -10.10 0.67 1.04
N LEU A 130 -9.07 -0.07 1.48
CA LEU A 130 -7.82 0.55 1.95
C LEU A 130 -7.01 1.15 0.79
N LYS A 131 -6.97 0.45 -0.36
CA LYS A 131 -6.36 0.99 -1.59
C LYS A 131 -7.07 2.26 -2.06
N LEU A 132 -8.39 2.36 -1.88
CA LEU A 132 -9.19 3.53 -2.23
C LEU A 132 -8.77 4.74 -1.39
N LEU A 133 -8.72 4.60 -0.06
CA LEU A 133 -8.21 5.64 0.84
C LEU A 133 -6.79 6.08 0.45
N LEU A 134 -5.88 5.12 0.25
CA LEU A 134 -4.50 5.38 -0.16
C LEU A 134 -4.42 6.13 -1.50
N ASN A 135 -5.26 5.79 -2.48
CA ASN A 135 -5.34 6.53 -3.74
C ASN A 135 -5.76 7.98 -3.54
N ILE A 136 -6.70 8.24 -2.64
CA ILE A 136 -7.18 9.60 -2.33
C ILE A 136 -6.05 10.42 -1.71
N ILE A 137 -5.36 9.88 -0.69
CA ILE A 137 -4.21 10.51 -0.03
C ILE A 137 -3.09 10.74 -1.06
N LEU A 138 -2.75 9.73 -1.86
CA LEU A 138 -1.72 9.84 -2.89
C LEU A 138 -2.01 10.96 -3.89
N ARG A 139 -3.27 11.12 -4.29
CA ARG A 139 -3.69 12.21 -5.17
C ARG A 139 -3.59 13.58 -4.51
N ARG A 140 -3.84 13.69 -3.20
CA ARG A 140 -3.63 14.93 -2.44
C ARG A 140 -2.16 15.32 -2.46
N ILE A 141 -1.28 14.38 -2.10
CA ILE A 141 0.18 14.53 -2.14
C ILE A 141 0.66 14.86 -3.56
N SER A 142 0.08 14.22 -4.58
CA SER A 142 0.47 14.47 -5.97
C SER A 142 0.13 15.89 -6.46
N ARG A 143 -0.83 16.60 -5.86
CA ARG A 143 -1.11 18.01 -6.23
C ARG A 143 -0.03 18.97 -5.77
N ILE A 144 0.70 18.61 -4.72
CA ILE A 144 1.88 19.33 -4.25
C ILE A 144 3.17 18.69 -4.78
N SER A 145 3.08 17.84 -5.81
CA SER A 145 4.23 17.12 -6.36
C SER A 145 5.35 18.07 -6.79
N ASP A 146 5.03 19.28 -7.26
CA ASP A 146 6.03 20.25 -7.70
C ASP A 146 6.87 20.80 -6.54
N LYS A 147 6.36 20.75 -5.32
CA LYS A 147 7.13 21.07 -4.10
C LYS A 147 8.01 19.88 -3.72
N ILE A 148 7.45 18.69 -3.66
CA ILE A 148 8.20 17.44 -3.38
C ILE A 148 9.30 17.20 -4.43
N ASN A 149 9.02 17.51 -5.70
CA ASN A 149 9.95 17.38 -6.81
C ASN A 149 11.19 18.27 -6.69
N ARG A 150 11.15 19.32 -5.86
CA ARG A 150 12.33 20.16 -5.55
C ARG A 150 13.26 19.48 -4.56
N GLU A 151 12.72 18.68 -3.66
CA GLU A 151 13.48 17.89 -2.69
C GLU A 151 14.15 16.67 -3.34
N VAL A 152 13.59 16.16 -4.44
CA VAL A 152 14.15 15.02 -5.18
C VAL A 152 15.09 15.50 -6.28
N GLY A 153 16.35 15.04 -6.25
CA GLY A 153 17.38 15.35 -7.25
C GLY A 153 16.91 15.15 -8.70
N ARG A 154 17.37 16.02 -9.61
CA ARG A 154 16.98 16.03 -11.03
C ARG A 154 17.41 14.76 -11.76
N GLU A 155 18.38 14.04 -11.21
CA GLU A 155 18.99 12.82 -11.71
C GLU A 155 18.12 11.58 -11.45
N GLN A 156 17.15 11.67 -10.52
CA GLN A 156 16.22 10.59 -10.23
C GLN A 156 15.30 10.36 -11.45
N ALA A 157 15.50 9.27 -12.18
CA ALA A 157 14.65 8.92 -13.33
C ALA A 157 13.48 8.00 -12.94
N GLY A 158 13.64 7.17 -11.91
CA GLY A 158 12.63 6.21 -11.50
C GLY A 158 11.46 6.86 -10.76
N PHE A 159 10.23 6.40 -11.04
CA PHE A 159 8.98 6.81 -10.39
C PHE A 159 8.68 8.32 -10.47
N ARG A 160 9.22 9.01 -11.47
CA ARG A 160 8.89 10.42 -11.76
C ARG A 160 8.04 10.51 -13.01
N LYS A 161 7.05 11.41 -12.96
CA LYS A 161 6.26 11.74 -14.15
C LYS A 161 7.19 12.32 -15.23
N ASN A 162 7.02 11.86 -16.48
CA ASN A 162 7.80 12.30 -17.63
C ASN A 162 9.32 12.05 -17.54
N SER A 163 9.76 11.11 -16.72
CA SER A 163 11.17 10.67 -16.66
C SER A 163 11.23 9.15 -16.53
N GLY A 164 12.21 8.53 -17.17
CA GLY A 164 12.38 7.10 -17.14
C GLY A 164 13.73 6.64 -17.67
N THR A 165 13.80 5.35 -18.01
CA THR A 165 15.05 4.71 -18.41
C THR A 165 15.63 5.30 -19.70
N ARG A 166 14.78 5.83 -20.59
CA ARG A 166 15.22 6.44 -21.86
C ARG A 166 16.05 7.70 -21.61
N GLU A 167 15.55 8.58 -20.75
CA GLU A 167 16.21 9.83 -20.36
C GLU A 167 17.53 9.53 -19.64
N ALA A 168 17.52 8.58 -18.70
CA ALA A 168 18.74 8.16 -17.99
C ALA A 168 19.81 7.60 -18.94
N ILE A 169 19.43 6.73 -19.89
CA ILE A 169 20.35 6.19 -20.91
C ILE A 169 20.86 7.31 -21.82
N PHE A 170 20.00 8.25 -22.22
CA PHE A 170 20.40 9.39 -23.03
C PHE A 170 21.45 10.24 -22.32
N CYS A 171 21.23 10.60 -21.05
CA CYS A 171 22.19 11.35 -20.25
C CYS A 171 23.53 10.61 -20.13
N LEU A 172 23.51 9.31 -19.81
CA LEU A 172 24.72 8.49 -19.70
C LEU A 172 25.49 8.41 -21.02
N ARG A 173 24.80 8.24 -22.16
CA ARG A 173 25.42 8.21 -23.49
C ARG A 173 26.06 9.54 -23.85
N ASN A 174 25.39 10.66 -23.61
CA ASN A 174 25.93 12.00 -23.88
C ASN A 174 27.15 12.32 -23.01
N LEU A 175 27.08 11.97 -21.71
CA LEU A 175 28.22 12.12 -20.81
C LEU A 175 29.42 11.31 -21.33
N THR A 176 29.18 10.04 -21.70
CA THR A 176 30.23 9.16 -22.23
C THR A 176 30.83 9.72 -23.51
N ALA A 177 30.00 10.13 -24.48
CA ALA A 177 30.48 10.68 -25.75
C ALA A 177 31.34 11.94 -25.56
N LYS A 178 30.90 12.86 -24.68
CA LYS A 178 31.63 14.10 -24.39
C LYS A 178 33.01 13.85 -23.79
N TYR A 179 33.13 12.90 -22.84
CA TYR A 179 34.42 12.58 -22.24
C TYR A 179 35.36 11.87 -23.21
N LEU A 180 34.82 11.02 -24.09
CA LEU A 180 35.59 10.38 -25.17
C LEU A 180 36.13 11.42 -26.16
N GLU A 181 35.32 12.41 -26.56
CA GLU A 181 35.75 13.51 -27.44
C GLU A 181 36.89 14.32 -26.81
N MET A 182 36.81 14.57 -25.50
CA MET A 182 37.86 15.26 -24.74
C MET A 182 39.10 14.39 -24.47
N LYS A 183 39.15 13.15 -24.96
CA LYS A 183 40.21 12.16 -24.69
C LYS A 183 40.45 11.94 -23.19
N ARG A 184 39.38 11.99 -22.39
CA ARG A 184 39.43 11.74 -20.94
C ARG A 184 38.83 10.37 -20.64
N ASN A 185 39.43 9.68 -19.66
CA ASN A 185 38.87 8.44 -19.14
C ASN A 185 37.54 8.71 -18.43
N ILE A 186 36.59 7.81 -18.59
CA ILE A 186 35.32 7.79 -17.88
C ILE A 186 35.16 6.43 -17.19
N TYR A 187 34.71 6.46 -15.93
CA TYR A 187 34.43 5.27 -15.14
C TYR A 187 32.98 5.33 -14.68
N ALA A 188 32.26 4.21 -14.82
CA ALA A 188 30.89 4.09 -14.36
C ALA A 188 30.82 3.07 -13.21
N CYS A 189 30.14 3.45 -12.12
CA CYS A 189 29.86 2.57 -11.00
C CYS A 189 28.35 2.32 -10.93
N PHE A 190 27.95 1.05 -10.95
CA PHE A 190 26.56 0.65 -10.82
C PHE A 190 26.33 0.08 -9.43
N ILE A 191 25.39 0.67 -8.69
CA ILE A 191 25.01 0.26 -7.34
C ILE A 191 23.58 -0.29 -7.41
N ASP A 192 23.40 -1.52 -6.95
CA ASP A 192 22.07 -2.14 -6.83
C ASP A 192 21.79 -2.54 -5.37
N TYR A 193 20.62 -2.14 -4.88
CA TYR A 193 20.22 -2.38 -3.50
C TYR A 193 19.46 -3.70 -3.39
N SER A 194 20.02 -4.64 -2.62
CA SER A 194 19.36 -5.91 -2.34
C SER A 194 18.03 -5.70 -1.60
N LYS A 195 16.93 -6.18 -2.20
CA LYS A 195 15.57 -6.14 -1.64
C LYS A 195 15.15 -4.74 -1.16
N ALA A 196 15.50 -3.70 -1.92
CA ALA A 196 15.31 -2.29 -1.53
C ALA A 196 13.92 -1.96 -0.95
N PHE A 197 12.84 -2.52 -1.52
CA PHE A 197 11.49 -2.28 -1.00
C PHE A 197 11.20 -3.03 0.30
N ASP A 198 11.79 -4.19 0.53
CA ASP A 198 11.52 -5.01 1.73
C ASP A 198 12.34 -4.54 2.95
N THR A 199 13.35 -3.70 2.73
CA THR A 199 14.32 -3.27 3.75
C THR A 199 14.06 -1.88 4.33
N VAL A 200 13.11 -1.12 3.78
CA VAL A 200 12.77 0.24 4.25
C VAL A 200 12.31 0.22 5.71
N GLY A 201 13.00 0.97 6.58
CA GLY A 201 12.54 1.22 7.96
C GLY A 201 11.35 2.17 7.97
N HIS A 202 10.28 1.81 8.68
CA HIS A 202 9.06 2.64 8.73
C HIS A 202 9.29 3.95 9.47
N ASP A 203 10.07 3.91 10.55
CA ASP A 203 10.57 5.08 11.29
C ASP A 203 11.25 6.09 10.35
N LYS A 204 12.26 5.63 9.60
CA LYS A 204 13.00 6.50 8.66
C LYS A 204 12.12 7.02 7.53
N LEU A 205 11.17 6.21 7.05
CA LEU A 205 10.23 6.64 6.02
C LEU A 205 9.39 7.82 6.53
N ILE A 206 8.84 7.72 7.74
CA ILE A 206 8.03 8.80 8.33
C ILE A 206 8.90 10.03 8.65
N ASP A 207 10.13 9.86 9.14
CA ASP A 207 11.06 10.96 9.35
C ASP A 207 11.38 11.74 8.06
N ILE A 208 11.50 11.04 6.93
CA ILE A 208 11.69 11.68 5.62
C ILE A 208 10.43 12.44 5.21
N LEU A 209 9.24 11.86 5.39
CA LEU A 209 7.98 12.53 5.06
C LEU A 209 7.75 13.78 5.91
N ASN A 210 8.10 13.76 7.20
CA ASN A 210 8.02 14.91 8.10
C ASN A 210 8.92 16.08 7.71
N LYS A 211 9.93 15.87 6.85
CA LYS A 211 10.80 16.92 6.30
C LYS A 211 10.24 17.56 5.02
N THR A 212 9.13 17.04 4.51
CA THR A 212 8.47 17.57 3.32
C THR A 212 7.34 18.52 3.70
N GLU A 213 6.81 19.25 2.72
CA GLU A 213 5.63 20.12 2.91
C GLU A 213 4.29 19.36 2.77
N ILE A 214 4.26 18.05 3.02
CA ILE A 214 3.01 17.26 3.01
C ILE A 214 2.22 17.60 4.28
N ASP A 215 0.89 17.64 4.16
CA ASP A 215 -0.01 17.84 5.29
C ASP A 215 0.19 16.77 6.36
N GLN A 216 0.22 17.19 7.63
CA GLN A 216 0.53 16.29 8.75
C GLN A 216 -0.48 15.13 8.85
N ASN A 217 -1.76 15.34 8.52
CA ASN A 217 -2.75 14.28 8.60
C ASN A 217 -2.59 13.25 7.48
N ASP A 218 -2.14 13.67 6.29
CA ASP A 218 -1.78 12.75 5.21
C ASP A 218 -0.58 11.88 5.64
N ILE A 219 0.45 12.48 6.29
CA ILE A 219 1.60 11.75 6.82
C ILE A 219 1.18 10.78 7.93
N GLU A 220 0.37 11.22 8.88
CA GLU A 220 -0.10 10.37 9.97
C GLU A 220 -0.98 9.23 9.48
N SER A 221 -1.83 9.48 8.48
CA SER A 221 -2.61 8.43 7.82
C SER A 221 -1.69 7.38 7.20
N ILE A 222 -0.62 7.80 6.52
CA ILE A 222 0.41 6.90 5.99
C ILE A 222 1.12 6.15 7.13
N ALA A 223 1.49 6.83 8.22
CA ALA A 223 2.15 6.21 9.36
C ALA A 223 1.28 5.12 10.01
N ARG A 224 -0.01 5.39 10.23
CA ARG A 224 -0.99 4.43 10.76
C ARG A 224 -1.15 3.21 9.86
N LEU A 225 -1.09 3.42 8.54
CA LEU A 225 -1.08 2.31 7.58
C LEU A 225 0.19 1.50 7.69
N TYR A 226 1.33 2.09 8.04
CA TYR A 226 2.59 1.38 8.14
C TYR A 226 2.77 0.66 9.49
N TRP A 227 2.20 1.19 10.56
CA TRP A 227 2.29 0.61 11.90
C TRP A 227 1.35 -0.58 12.11
N ASN A 228 1.76 -1.56 12.91
CA ASN A 228 0.98 -2.76 13.28
C ASN A 228 0.39 -3.54 12.09
N GLN A 229 1.04 -3.48 10.93
CA GLN A 229 0.61 -4.25 9.76
C GLN A 229 0.78 -5.75 10.00
N LYS A 230 -0.27 -6.50 9.62
CA LYS A 230 -0.22 -7.96 9.54
C LYS A 230 -0.32 -8.43 8.11
N THR A 231 0.25 -9.59 7.86
CA THR A 231 0.11 -10.29 6.59
C THR A 231 -0.09 -11.78 6.82
N ARG A 232 -0.80 -12.44 5.93
CA ARG A 232 -0.87 -13.90 5.87
C ARG A 232 -0.24 -14.34 4.56
N ILE A 233 0.53 -15.42 4.58
CA ILE A 233 1.17 -15.96 3.39
C ILE A 233 0.20 -16.95 2.75
N ARG A 234 -0.13 -16.75 1.48
CA ARG A 234 -0.91 -17.70 0.70
C ARG A 234 0.02 -18.55 -0.17
N LEU A 235 -0.06 -19.86 0.02
CA LEU A 235 0.60 -20.86 -0.81
C LEU A 235 -0.49 -21.77 -1.36
N ASN A 236 -0.67 -21.77 -2.68
CA ASN A 236 -1.77 -22.46 -3.34
C ASN A 236 -3.13 -22.04 -2.72
N SER A 237 -3.87 -23.00 -2.17
CA SER A 237 -5.17 -22.78 -1.52
C SER A 237 -5.07 -22.54 -0.01
N GLU A 238 -3.88 -22.61 0.57
CA GLU A 238 -3.68 -22.49 2.01
C GLU A 238 -3.23 -21.09 2.40
N ILE A 239 -3.65 -20.64 3.58
CA ILE A 239 -3.32 -19.33 4.15
C ILE A 239 -2.72 -19.54 5.54
N SER A 240 -1.55 -18.94 5.78
CA SER A 240 -0.85 -19.04 7.05
C SER A 240 -1.58 -18.32 8.20
N THR A 241 -1.09 -18.54 9.42
CA THR A 241 -1.36 -17.62 10.53
C THR A 241 -0.81 -16.21 10.23
N PRO A 242 -1.39 -15.15 10.83
CA PRO A 242 -0.93 -13.78 10.64
C PRO A 242 0.50 -13.57 11.14
N VAL A 243 1.29 -12.82 10.37
CA VAL A 243 2.66 -12.42 10.68
C VAL A 243 2.76 -10.90 10.69
N ASN A 244 3.44 -10.36 11.71
CA ASN A 244 3.66 -8.93 11.84
C ASN A 244 4.74 -8.44 10.87
N ILE A 245 4.51 -7.28 10.26
CA ILE A 245 5.43 -6.63 9.33
C ILE A 245 6.10 -5.46 10.02
N LYS A 246 7.43 -5.54 10.15
CA LYS A 246 8.25 -4.54 10.85
C LYS A 246 9.05 -3.62 9.94
N ARG A 247 9.13 -3.95 8.65
CA ARG A 247 9.89 -3.20 7.64
C ARG A 247 9.35 -3.45 6.24
N GLY A 248 9.78 -2.60 5.33
CA GLY A 248 9.48 -2.65 3.93
C GLY A 248 8.20 -1.91 3.54
N VAL A 249 8.15 -1.51 2.28
CA VAL A 249 6.99 -0.92 1.64
C VAL A 249 6.18 -1.97 0.87
N ARG A 250 4.90 -1.68 0.70
CA ARG A 250 3.94 -2.63 0.13
C ARG A 250 4.13 -2.75 -1.39
N GLN A 251 4.75 -3.84 -1.85
CA GLN A 251 4.78 -4.15 -3.27
C GLN A 251 3.40 -4.60 -3.77
N GLY A 252 2.91 -3.99 -4.85
CA GLY A 252 1.55 -4.26 -5.38
C GLY A 252 0.45 -3.39 -4.75
N CYS A 253 0.84 -2.37 -3.98
CA CYS A 253 -0.04 -1.29 -3.53
C CYS A 253 -0.44 -0.35 -4.69
N VAL A 254 -1.01 0.81 -4.36
CA VAL A 254 -1.27 1.90 -5.27
C VAL A 254 0.00 2.26 -6.04
N SER A 255 -0.10 2.33 -7.36
CA SER A 255 1.01 2.69 -8.25
C SER A 255 0.97 4.18 -8.58
N PHE A 256 2.13 4.83 -8.62
CA PHE A 256 2.33 6.13 -9.28
C PHE A 256 2.21 5.98 -10.80
#